data_AF-C4RM13-F1
#
_entry.id   AF-C4RM13-F1
#
_cell.length_a   1.000
_cell.length_b   1.000
_cell.length_c   1.000
_cell.angle_alpha   90.00
_cell.angle_beta   90.00
_cell.angle_gamma   90.00
#
_symmetry.space_group_name_H-M   'P 1'
#
loop_
_entity.id
_entity.type
_entity.pdbx_description
1 polymer ?
#
loop_
_entity_poly.entity_id
_entity_poly.type
_entity_poly.pdbx_seq_one_letter_code
_entity_poly.pdbx_strand_id
1 'polypeptide(L)'
;MTLTQSRTRPGANGWTDGVFTNPVLAGLHPDPSVCRVGDDYYLACSSFEYFPGVPLFHSRDLVHWEQIGNVLDRPSQLVLPPTMPSSAGVYAPTLRHHDGRFWLIVTSVGDGGGNLIYTATDPAGPWSDPVRVPGVNGIDPDLAWDEDGNCWCTYAGIEQVRIDPHTGRTIGRPRRLWSGAPGAQAPEAPHLYRVGGYWYLLIAEGGTERGHAVSIARAPAPDGPFEPCPANPILTHRGTNRPIQNTGHADLVEAADGSWWMVLLGVRPGGGTPGWHVLGRETFLAPVTWTDGWPVVGEVAPVMTAPPWAAHPVPLPVPDDFDNDGLHPRWISVRSRPAESWSLTEHPGWLTLRARGASMDDPAVTFVGRRQQHLSCRVRTLVDATAGRGGLAVRLDERHHYEIEAGDGEVRVVARIGTVLSTVATRSVTAGPVRLRLDVIAPSPGDWHPSKEPDLLQFGIEEADGAVDVLTTLDGRYLSTEVAGGFTGRVIGMYAAAGSVRFDWFDYEPRGDDARTPGSESGP
;
A
#
# COMPACT_ATOMS: atom_id res chain seq x y z
N MET A 1 -12.49 -6.78 39.41
CA MET A 1 -13.73 -7.22 38.73
C MET A 1 -13.34 -7.68 37.33
N THR A 2 -13.37 -9.00 37.15
CA THR A 2 -12.93 -9.72 35.97
C THR A 2 -13.95 -9.54 34.85
N LEU A 3 -13.62 -8.72 33.84
CA LEU A 3 -14.41 -8.64 32.61
C LEU A 3 -14.12 -9.91 31.80
N THR A 4 -15.09 -10.80 31.83
CA THR A 4 -15.21 -11.97 30.96
C THR A 4 -15.22 -11.50 29.52
N GLN A 5 -14.48 -12.16 28.63
CA GLN A 5 -14.57 -11.98 27.18
C GLN A 5 -16.02 -12.16 26.75
N SER A 6 -16.74 -11.06 26.49
CA SER A 6 -18.00 -11.15 25.77
C SER A 6 -17.65 -11.54 24.35
N ARG A 7 -18.06 -12.75 23.96
CA ARG A 7 -18.15 -13.15 22.55
C ARG A 7 -19.01 -12.11 21.83
N THR A 8 -18.39 -11.14 21.16
CA THR A 8 -19.06 -10.22 20.27
C THR A 8 -19.62 -11.04 19.12
N ARG A 9 -20.95 -11.11 19.04
CA ARG A 9 -21.62 -11.77 17.92
C ARG A 9 -21.79 -10.73 16.82
N PRO A 10 -21.59 -11.08 15.54
CA PRO A 10 -21.99 -10.22 14.44
C PRO A 10 -23.45 -9.80 14.61
N GLY A 11 -23.75 -8.53 14.35
CA GLY A 11 -25.12 -8.03 14.24
C GLY A 11 -25.87 -8.72 13.10
N ALA A 12 -27.17 -8.45 12.97
CA ALA A 12 -28.02 -9.07 11.94
C ALA A 12 -27.54 -8.81 10.50
N ASN A 13 -26.75 -7.77 10.28
CA ASN A 13 -26.12 -7.39 9.02
C ASN A 13 -24.64 -7.81 8.92
N GLY A 14 -24.14 -8.67 9.82
CA GLY A 14 -22.78 -9.22 9.75
C GLY A 14 -21.68 -8.32 10.33
N TRP A 15 -21.98 -7.06 10.68
CA TRP A 15 -21.03 -6.17 11.34
C TRP A 15 -20.88 -6.49 12.81
N THR A 16 -19.65 -6.54 13.31
CA THR A 16 -19.39 -6.64 14.74
C THR A 16 -19.63 -5.28 15.38
N ASP A 17 -20.52 -5.23 16.38
CA ASP A 17 -20.88 -4.02 17.14
C ASP A 17 -21.37 -2.81 16.30
N GLY A 18 -21.78 -3.03 15.04
CA GLY A 18 -22.25 -1.97 14.15
C GLY A 18 -21.15 -1.01 13.68
N VAL A 19 -19.89 -1.45 13.70
CA VAL A 19 -18.72 -0.64 13.32
C VAL A 19 -17.84 -1.34 12.28
N PHE A 20 -16.96 -0.57 11.64
CA PHE A 20 -15.83 -1.06 10.87
C PHE A 20 -14.52 -0.37 11.29
N THR A 21 -13.39 -0.97 10.93
CA THR A 21 -12.06 -0.46 11.25
C THR A 21 -11.38 0.13 10.01
N ASN A 22 -10.83 1.31 10.19
CA ASN A 22 -9.97 2.01 9.25
C ASN A 22 -8.49 1.82 9.68
N PRO A 23 -7.54 1.70 8.76
CA PRO A 23 -7.70 1.70 7.29
C PRO A 23 -8.40 0.43 6.77
N VAL A 24 -9.13 0.57 5.66
CA VAL A 24 -9.76 -0.57 4.94
C VAL A 24 -8.75 -1.36 4.11
N LEU A 25 -7.62 -0.75 3.71
CA LEU A 25 -6.42 -1.44 3.23
C LEU A 25 -5.20 -0.92 3.96
N ALA A 26 -4.72 -1.71 4.93
CA ALA A 26 -3.56 -1.36 5.75
C ALA A 26 -2.23 -1.67 5.04
N GLY A 27 -1.15 -1.01 5.48
CA GLY A 27 0.17 -1.09 4.84
C GLY A 27 0.27 -0.26 3.57
N LEU A 28 1.35 -0.46 2.80
CA LEU A 28 1.66 0.28 1.57
C LEU A 28 0.60 0.09 0.46
N HIS A 29 -0.51 0.81 0.59
CA HIS A 29 -1.63 0.90 -0.36
C HIS A 29 -2.02 2.37 -0.53
N PRO A 30 -1.15 3.19 -1.14
CA PRO A 30 -1.42 4.61 -1.37
C PRO A 30 -2.26 4.83 -2.63
N ASP A 31 -2.66 6.10 -2.80
CA ASP A 31 -3.24 6.63 -4.02
C ASP A 31 -4.42 5.78 -4.51
N PRO A 32 -5.43 5.52 -3.65
CA PRO A 32 -6.52 4.61 -3.98
C PRO A 32 -7.44 5.20 -5.04
N SER A 33 -7.62 4.49 -6.15
CA SER A 33 -8.68 4.78 -7.11
C SER A 33 -9.71 3.66 -7.12
N VAL A 34 -10.99 4.04 -7.04
CA VAL A 34 -12.11 3.13 -6.92
C VAL A 34 -13.06 3.27 -8.10
N CYS A 35 -13.60 2.15 -8.57
CA CYS A 35 -14.75 2.16 -9.47
C CYS A 35 -15.77 1.10 -9.05
N ARG A 36 -17.03 1.32 -9.42
CA ARG A 36 -18.14 0.41 -9.16
C ARG A 36 -18.68 -0.15 -10.47
N VAL A 37 -18.98 -1.45 -10.48
CA VAL A 37 -19.66 -2.15 -11.58
C VAL A 37 -20.78 -2.99 -10.99
N GLY A 38 -22.04 -2.57 -11.16
CA GLY A 38 -23.17 -3.25 -10.53
C GLY A 38 -23.11 -3.14 -9.01
N ASP A 39 -22.99 -4.27 -8.30
CA ASP A 39 -22.87 -4.32 -6.84
C ASP A 39 -21.42 -4.60 -6.37
N ASP A 40 -20.49 -4.64 -7.31
CA ASP A 40 -19.08 -4.94 -7.07
C ASP A 40 -18.24 -3.66 -7.15
N TYR A 41 -17.30 -3.51 -6.22
CA TYR A 41 -16.36 -2.40 -6.15
C TYR A 41 -14.95 -2.91 -6.41
N TYR A 42 -14.16 -2.12 -7.16
CA TYR A 42 -12.79 -2.42 -7.47
C TYR A 42 -11.89 -1.27 -7.09
N LEU A 43 -10.72 -1.56 -6.52
CA LEU A 43 -9.80 -0.55 -6.03
C LEU A 43 -8.37 -0.87 -6.47
N ALA A 44 -7.67 0.13 -7.02
CA ALA A 44 -6.28 0.06 -7.43
C ALA A 44 -5.43 1.02 -6.58
N CYS A 45 -4.19 0.61 -6.26
CA CYS A 45 -3.22 1.44 -5.53
C CYS A 45 -1.91 1.56 -6.31
N SER A 46 -1.12 2.60 -6.02
CA SER A 46 0.23 2.72 -6.57
C SER A 46 1.18 1.65 -6.00
N SER A 47 2.28 1.38 -6.72
CA SER A 47 3.21 0.30 -6.35
C SER A 47 4.69 0.64 -6.49
N PHE A 48 5.03 1.81 -7.03
CA PHE A 48 6.39 2.31 -7.18
C PHE A 48 7.32 1.29 -7.85
N GLU A 49 8.44 0.96 -7.19
CA GLU A 49 9.45 0.04 -7.67
C GLU A 49 9.04 -1.43 -7.53
N TYR A 50 7.88 -1.76 -6.99
CA TYR A 50 7.50 -3.14 -6.72
C TYR A 50 6.81 -3.80 -7.93
N PHE A 51 7.19 -5.06 -8.17
CA PHE A 51 6.64 -5.94 -9.18
C PHE A 51 6.06 -7.22 -8.55
N PRO A 52 4.88 -7.71 -8.96
CA PRO A 52 3.97 -7.11 -9.94
C PRO A 52 3.40 -5.77 -9.44
N GLY A 53 3.05 -4.90 -10.39
CA GLY A 53 2.62 -3.52 -10.12
C GLY A 53 1.11 -3.34 -10.15
N VAL A 54 0.64 -2.30 -9.46
CA VAL A 54 -0.79 -1.95 -9.28
C VAL A 54 -1.60 -3.12 -8.71
N PRO A 55 -1.58 -3.36 -7.38
CA PRO A 55 -2.45 -4.34 -6.76
C PRO A 55 -3.92 -3.95 -6.99
N LEU A 56 -4.75 -4.94 -7.32
CA LEU A 56 -6.16 -4.75 -7.61
C LEU A 56 -7.01 -5.53 -6.61
N PHE A 57 -7.96 -4.83 -6.01
CA PHE A 57 -8.84 -5.35 -4.98
C PHE A 57 -10.29 -5.38 -5.43
N HIS A 58 -11.06 -6.31 -4.88
CA HIS A 58 -12.51 -6.43 -5.05
C HIS A 58 -13.20 -6.39 -3.68
N SER A 59 -14.36 -5.74 -3.63
CA SER A 59 -15.24 -5.69 -2.47
C SER A 59 -16.70 -5.66 -2.89
N ARG A 60 -17.58 -6.05 -1.96
CA ARG A 60 -19.04 -5.86 -2.05
C ARG A 60 -19.59 -4.92 -0.99
N ASP A 61 -18.74 -4.42 -0.11
CA ASP A 61 -19.16 -3.60 1.02
C ASP A 61 -18.27 -2.36 1.30
N LEU A 62 -17.30 -2.08 0.43
CA LEU A 62 -16.29 -1.01 0.53
C LEU A 62 -15.29 -1.14 1.70
N VAL A 63 -15.42 -2.17 2.54
CA VAL A 63 -14.63 -2.31 3.77
C VAL A 63 -13.74 -3.54 3.72
N HIS A 64 -14.30 -4.68 3.33
CA HIS A 64 -13.57 -5.93 3.21
C HIS A 64 -13.14 -6.11 1.76
N TRP A 65 -11.83 -6.16 1.55
CA TRP A 65 -11.22 -6.15 0.23
C TRP A 65 -10.37 -7.40 0.01
N GLU A 66 -10.65 -8.14 -1.05
CA GLU A 66 -9.84 -9.26 -1.52
C GLU A 66 -8.90 -8.79 -2.62
N GLN A 67 -7.61 -9.09 -2.52
CA GLN A 67 -6.68 -8.83 -3.63
C GLN A 67 -6.87 -9.90 -4.70
N ILE A 68 -7.53 -9.54 -5.80
CA ILE A 68 -7.84 -10.46 -6.91
C ILE A 68 -6.70 -10.58 -7.94
N GLY A 69 -5.70 -9.70 -7.87
CA GLY A 69 -4.56 -9.73 -8.78
C GLY A 69 -3.68 -8.49 -8.70
N ASN A 70 -2.91 -8.29 -9.76
CA ASN A 70 -2.14 -7.08 -10.04
C ASN A 70 -2.29 -6.76 -11.53
N VAL A 71 -2.47 -5.49 -11.89
CA VAL A 71 -2.70 -5.12 -13.30
C VAL A 71 -1.44 -5.30 -14.16
N LEU A 72 -0.28 -5.05 -13.55
CA LEU A 72 1.03 -5.04 -14.21
C LEU A 72 1.86 -6.24 -13.76
N ASP A 73 1.52 -7.42 -14.27
CA ASP A 73 2.08 -8.70 -13.85
C ASP A 73 3.00 -9.35 -14.89
N ARG A 74 3.22 -8.70 -16.04
CA ARG A 74 4.10 -9.19 -17.10
C ARG A 74 5.17 -8.17 -17.51
N PRO A 75 6.35 -8.64 -17.97
CA PRO A 75 7.40 -7.76 -18.51
C PRO A 75 6.97 -6.90 -19.70
N SER A 76 5.98 -7.35 -20.50
CA SER A 76 5.43 -6.55 -21.61
C SER A 76 4.61 -5.35 -21.13
N GLN A 77 4.09 -5.40 -19.90
CA GLN A 77 3.33 -4.32 -19.28
C GLN A 77 4.22 -3.35 -18.52
N LEU A 78 5.18 -3.87 -17.75
CA LEU A 78 5.98 -3.08 -16.84
C LEU A 78 7.44 -3.49 -16.88
N VAL A 79 8.30 -2.52 -17.15
CA VAL A 79 9.76 -2.66 -17.12
C VAL A 79 10.32 -1.66 -16.13
N LEU A 80 10.75 -2.16 -14.96
CA LEU A 80 11.47 -1.38 -13.96
C LEU A 80 12.95 -1.80 -14.01
N PRO A 81 13.84 -1.00 -14.62
CA PRO A 81 15.26 -1.35 -14.72
C PRO A 81 15.92 -1.33 -13.33
N PRO A 82 17.02 -2.08 -13.09
CA PRO A 82 17.77 -2.04 -11.82
C PRO A 82 18.22 -0.63 -11.40
N THR A 83 18.37 0.29 -12.36
CA THR A 83 18.74 1.69 -12.11
C THR A 83 17.57 2.54 -11.62
N MET A 84 16.33 2.03 -11.67
CA MET A 84 15.15 2.76 -11.19
C MET A 84 15.27 3.00 -9.69
N PRO A 85 15.26 4.25 -9.21
CA PRO A 85 15.34 4.53 -7.77
C PRO A 85 14.19 3.90 -6.99
N SER A 86 14.40 3.57 -5.72
CA SER A 86 13.29 3.27 -4.82
C SER A 86 12.34 4.48 -4.72
N SER A 87 11.04 4.22 -4.54
CA SER A 87 9.95 5.21 -4.66
C SER A 87 9.75 5.83 -6.06
N ALA A 88 10.51 5.43 -7.09
CA ALA A 88 10.19 5.71 -8.50
C ALA A 88 9.30 4.58 -9.07
N GLY A 89 9.04 4.56 -10.38
CA GLY A 89 8.22 3.52 -11.00
C GLY A 89 6.74 3.88 -11.03
N VAL A 90 5.86 3.00 -10.56
CA VAL A 90 4.41 3.12 -10.77
C VAL A 90 3.74 4.02 -9.73
N TYR A 91 3.39 5.25 -10.13
CA TYR A 91 2.74 6.26 -9.28
C TYR A 91 1.22 6.05 -9.26
N ALA A 92 0.44 7.06 -8.82
CA ALA A 92 -1.01 6.98 -8.66
C ALA A 92 -1.71 6.43 -9.92
N PRO A 93 -2.45 5.31 -9.79
CA PRO A 93 -3.32 4.83 -10.84
C PRO A 93 -4.70 5.47 -10.74
N THR A 94 -5.37 5.63 -11.87
CA THR A 94 -6.82 5.83 -11.92
C THR A 94 -7.48 4.63 -12.58
N LEU A 95 -8.45 4.03 -11.88
CA LEU A 95 -9.28 2.93 -12.36
C LEU A 95 -10.69 3.42 -12.68
N ARG A 96 -11.17 3.15 -13.90
CA ARG A 96 -12.52 3.48 -14.35
C ARG A 96 -13.15 2.31 -15.06
N HIS A 97 -14.48 2.28 -15.09
CA HIS A 97 -15.23 1.35 -15.93
C HIS A 97 -16.11 2.15 -16.88
N HIS A 98 -15.95 1.92 -18.18
CA HIS A 98 -16.69 2.62 -19.22
C HIS A 98 -16.92 1.69 -20.41
N ASP A 99 -18.16 1.63 -20.88
CA ASP A 99 -18.60 0.81 -22.02
C ASP A 99 -18.20 -0.68 -21.91
N GLY A 100 -18.50 -1.28 -20.75
CA GLY A 100 -18.24 -2.71 -20.48
C GLY A 100 -16.77 -3.10 -20.35
N ARG A 101 -15.89 -2.13 -20.11
CA ARG A 101 -14.44 -2.31 -20.03
C ARG A 101 -13.85 -1.55 -18.85
N PHE A 102 -12.88 -2.17 -18.18
CA PHE A 102 -12.01 -1.52 -17.22
C PHE A 102 -10.88 -0.79 -17.93
N TRP A 103 -10.63 0.42 -17.47
CA TRP A 103 -9.58 1.31 -17.93
C TRP A 103 -8.71 1.68 -16.74
N LEU A 104 -7.42 1.38 -16.83
CA LEU A 104 -6.43 1.84 -15.88
C LEU A 104 -5.49 2.81 -16.58
N ILE A 105 -5.34 4.02 -16.08
CA ILE A 105 -4.27 4.93 -16.48
C ILE A 105 -3.32 5.15 -15.31
N VAL A 106 -2.02 5.18 -15.57
CA VAL A 106 -0.99 5.36 -14.54
C VAL A 106 0.24 6.02 -15.11
N THR A 107 1.04 6.66 -14.26
CA THR A 107 2.37 7.16 -14.64
C THR A 107 3.47 6.22 -14.18
N SER A 108 4.35 5.83 -15.09
CA SER A 108 5.66 5.26 -14.73
C SER A 108 6.67 6.40 -14.64
N VAL A 109 7.18 6.71 -13.45
CA VAL A 109 8.15 7.78 -13.20
C VAL A 109 9.58 7.24 -13.27
N GLY A 110 10.43 7.91 -14.05
CA GLY A 110 11.83 7.57 -14.27
C GLY A 110 12.18 7.51 -15.77
N ASP A 111 13.43 7.15 -16.07
CA ASP A 111 13.95 7.15 -17.44
C ASP A 111 13.13 6.27 -18.39
N GLY A 112 12.65 6.85 -19.50
CA GLY A 112 11.82 6.14 -20.48
C GLY A 112 10.36 5.88 -20.07
N GLY A 113 9.95 6.43 -18.92
CA GLY A 113 8.61 6.37 -18.37
C GLY A 113 7.56 7.22 -19.10
N GLY A 114 6.52 7.63 -18.39
CA GLY A 114 5.38 8.40 -18.89
C GLY A 114 4.03 7.77 -18.55
N ASN A 115 2.96 8.33 -19.10
CA ASN A 115 1.59 7.89 -18.88
C ASN A 115 1.22 6.70 -19.77
N LEU A 116 0.58 5.69 -19.17
CA LEU A 116 0.28 4.40 -19.77
C LEU A 116 -1.17 4.02 -19.48
N ILE A 117 -1.90 3.55 -20.49
CA ILE A 117 -3.27 3.04 -20.38
C ILE A 117 -3.27 1.52 -20.57
N TYR A 118 -4.02 0.83 -19.72
CA TYR A 118 -4.28 -0.61 -19.77
C TYR A 118 -5.78 -0.86 -19.77
N THR A 119 -6.20 -1.96 -20.40
CA THR A 119 -7.62 -2.34 -20.41
C THR A 119 -7.83 -3.82 -20.14
N ALA A 120 -8.99 -4.14 -19.56
CA ALA A 120 -9.48 -5.50 -19.41
C ALA A 120 -11.02 -5.52 -19.43
N THR A 121 -11.62 -6.65 -19.81
CA THR A 121 -13.07 -6.87 -19.67
C THR A 121 -13.41 -7.57 -18.35
N ASP A 122 -12.47 -8.34 -17.82
CA ASP A 122 -12.51 -8.95 -16.50
C ASP A 122 -11.44 -8.25 -15.64
N PRO A 123 -11.76 -7.70 -14.47
CA PRO A 123 -10.78 -7.01 -13.63
C PRO A 123 -9.68 -7.97 -13.12
N ALA A 124 -9.95 -9.26 -12.98
CA ALA A 124 -8.93 -10.27 -12.65
C ALA A 124 -7.95 -10.53 -13.81
N GLY A 125 -8.26 -10.03 -15.01
CA GLY A 125 -7.41 -10.11 -16.20
C GLY A 125 -7.85 -11.15 -17.22
N PRO A 126 -7.08 -11.33 -18.31
CA PRO A 126 -5.80 -10.66 -18.56
C PRO A 126 -5.97 -9.18 -18.94
N TRP A 127 -5.09 -8.35 -18.38
CA TRP A 127 -4.96 -6.95 -18.77
C TRP A 127 -4.11 -6.80 -20.04
N SER A 128 -4.39 -5.80 -20.87
CA SER A 128 -3.65 -5.54 -22.11
C SER A 128 -2.19 -5.16 -21.87
N ASP A 129 -1.40 -5.16 -22.93
CA ASP A 129 -0.15 -4.39 -22.99
C ASP A 129 -0.44 -2.87 -23.03
N PRO A 130 0.53 -1.99 -22.71
CA PRO A 130 0.26 -0.57 -22.48
C PRO A 130 0.08 0.22 -23.77
N VAL A 131 -0.88 1.14 -23.75
CA VAL A 131 -0.97 2.26 -24.70
C VAL A 131 -0.27 3.48 -24.09
N ARG A 132 0.78 3.99 -24.75
CA ARG A 132 1.51 5.19 -24.29
C ARG A 132 0.74 6.47 -24.60
N VAL A 133 0.76 7.42 -23.67
CA VAL A 133 0.08 8.72 -23.79
C VAL A 133 1.11 9.86 -23.78
N PRO A 134 1.93 10.04 -24.83
CA PRO A 134 3.07 10.96 -24.82
C PRO A 134 2.68 12.45 -24.77
N GLY A 135 1.41 12.78 -25.04
CA GLY A 135 0.90 14.15 -24.94
C GLY A 135 0.50 14.59 -23.53
N VAL A 136 0.60 13.70 -22.54
CA VAL A 136 0.29 13.95 -21.12
C VAL A 136 1.60 13.89 -20.33
N ASN A 137 2.04 15.04 -19.81
CA ASN A 137 3.41 15.22 -19.28
C ASN A 137 3.48 15.28 -17.74
N GLY A 138 2.36 15.21 -17.02
CA GLY A 138 2.33 15.18 -15.55
C GLY A 138 2.09 13.77 -14.98
N ILE A 139 2.01 13.71 -13.65
CA ILE A 139 1.62 12.52 -12.88
C ILE A 139 0.12 12.53 -12.58
N ASP A 140 -0.36 11.50 -11.89
CA ASP A 140 -1.75 11.35 -11.41
C ASP A 140 -2.81 11.56 -12.51
N PRO A 141 -2.72 10.81 -13.62
CA PRO A 141 -3.67 10.94 -14.70
C PRO A 141 -5.03 10.34 -14.31
N ASP A 142 -6.12 11.03 -14.63
CA ASP A 142 -7.50 10.56 -14.53
C ASP A 142 -8.15 10.52 -15.92
N LEU A 143 -9.12 9.63 -16.09
CA LEU A 143 -9.94 9.54 -17.29
C LEU A 143 -11.42 9.77 -16.94
N ALA A 144 -12.08 10.63 -17.70
CA ALA A 144 -13.53 10.84 -17.60
C ALA A 144 -14.14 10.98 -19.00
N TRP A 145 -15.36 10.48 -19.17
CA TRP A 145 -16.08 10.53 -20.45
C TRP A 145 -17.30 11.44 -20.34
N ASP A 146 -17.47 12.34 -21.30
CA ASP A 146 -18.69 13.13 -21.42
C ASP A 146 -19.81 12.39 -22.20
N GLU A 147 -20.99 13.02 -22.28
CA GLU A 147 -22.17 12.45 -22.95
C GLU A 147 -21.99 12.26 -24.46
N ASP A 148 -21.07 13.01 -25.09
CA ASP A 148 -20.75 12.88 -26.50
C ASP A 148 -19.70 11.78 -26.75
N GLY A 149 -19.23 11.12 -25.68
CA GLY A 149 -18.22 10.07 -25.74
C GLY A 149 -16.78 10.60 -25.82
N ASN A 150 -16.53 11.90 -25.63
CA ASN A 150 -15.16 12.40 -25.57
C ASN A 150 -14.50 11.94 -24.26
N CYS A 151 -13.30 11.37 -24.37
CA CYS A 151 -12.46 11.03 -23.23
C CYS A 151 -11.58 12.23 -22.86
N TRP A 152 -11.72 12.71 -21.63
CA TRP A 152 -10.93 13.77 -21.02
C TRP A 152 -9.87 13.14 -20.12
N CYS A 153 -8.62 13.56 -20.27
CA CYS A 153 -7.53 13.23 -19.37
C CYS A 153 -7.13 14.47 -18.57
N THR A 154 -7.19 14.38 -17.25
CA THR A 154 -6.75 15.43 -16.31
C THR A 154 -5.58 14.91 -15.50
N TYR A 155 -4.57 15.73 -15.24
CA TYR A 155 -3.34 15.29 -14.57
C TYR A 155 -2.73 16.40 -13.69
N ALA A 156 -1.79 16.03 -12.82
CA ALA A 156 -1.18 16.92 -11.82
C ALA A 156 -0.61 18.21 -12.41
N GLY A 157 -0.65 19.30 -11.64
CA GLY A 157 -0.61 20.68 -12.18
C GLY A 157 -1.99 21.20 -12.65
N ILE A 158 -2.97 20.29 -12.63
CA ILE A 158 -4.38 20.43 -12.99
C ILE A 158 -4.54 20.96 -14.41
N GLU A 159 -3.90 20.23 -15.32
CA GLU A 159 -4.06 20.39 -16.75
C GLU A 159 -4.97 19.30 -17.31
N GLN A 160 -5.72 19.64 -18.35
CA GLN A 160 -6.68 18.75 -18.98
C GLN A 160 -6.54 18.78 -20.51
N VAL A 161 -6.65 17.62 -21.14
CA VAL A 161 -6.67 17.46 -22.59
C VAL A 161 -7.62 16.34 -22.99
N ARG A 162 -8.26 16.44 -24.16
CA ARG A 162 -8.99 15.29 -24.72
C ARG A 162 -7.99 14.27 -25.27
N ILE A 163 -8.32 12.99 -25.16
CA ILE A 163 -7.51 11.90 -25.71
C ILE A 163 -8.38 10.89 -26.46
N ASP A 164 -7.77 10.18 -27.39
CA ASP A 164 -8.24 8.86 -27.79
C ASP A 164 -7.53 7.83 -26.89
N PRO A 165 -8.23 7.18 -25.95
CA PRO A 165 -7.61 6.28 -24.98
C PRO A 165 -7.16 4.94 -25.61
N HIS A 166 -7.62 4.61 -26.81
CA HIS A 166 -7.18 3.40 -27.53
C HIS A 166 -5.83 3.59 -28.21
N THR A 167 -5.50 4.81 -28.61
CA THR A 167 -4.24 5.13 -29.31
C THR A 167 -3.29 6.00 -28.48
N GLY A 168 -3.76 6.56 -27.35
CA GLY A 168 -3.01 7.47 -26.49
C GLY A 168 -2.75 8.85 -27.11
N ARG A 169 -3.41 9.16 -28.24
CA ARG A 169 -3.23 10.44 -28.95
C ARG A 169 -4.06 11.53 -28.30
N THR A 170 -3.44 12.68 -28.05
CA THR A 170 -4.15 13.88 -27.58
C THR A 170 -4.89 14.56 -28.73
N ILE A 171 -6.02 15.18 -28.40
CA ILE A 171 -6.90 15.92 -29.30
C ILE A 171 -6.97 17.37 -28.82
N GLY A 172 -6.20 18.24 -29.48
CA GLY A 172 -6.06 19.65 -29.09
C GLY A 172 -4.85 19.89 -28.19
N ARG A 173 -4.89 20.97 -27.41
CA ARG A 173 -3.82 21.37 -26.49
C ARG A 173 -4.29 21.25 -25.04
N PRO A 174 -3.41 20.86 -24.10
CA PRO A 174 -3.72 20.93 -22.68
C PRO A 174 -4.13 22.33 -22.25
N ARG A 175 -5.08 22.40 -21.33
CA ARG A 175 -5.53 23.64 -20.69
C ARG A 175 -5.43 23.51 -19.19
N ARG A 176 -5.10 24.59 -18.51
CA ARG A 176 -5.14 24.65 -17.05
C ARG A 176 -6.57 24.86 -16.57
N LEU A 177 -6.98 24.11 -15.55
CA LEU A 177 -8.26 24.29 -14.87
C LEU A 177 -8.05 24.99 -13.51
N TRP A 178 -9.05 24.92 -12.63
CA TRP A 178 -8.90 25.35 -11.24
C TRP A 178 -7.90 24.44 -10.51
N SER A 179 -6.92 25.03 -9.82
CA SER A 179 -5.79 24.30 -9.21
C SER A 179 -5.72 24.51 -7.69
N GLY A 180 -6.88 24.45 -7.02
CA GLY A 180 -6.93 24.52 -5.56
C GLY A 180 -6.86 25.91 -4.96
N ALA A 181 -6.47 25.98 -3.69
CA ALA A 181 -6.33 27.23 -2.96
C ALA A 181 -5.16 28.06 -3.52
N PRO A 182 -5.27 29.41 -3.56
CA PRO A 182 -4.18 30.26 -4.03
C PRO A 182 -2.86 29.99 -3.29
N GLY A 183 -1.82 29.60 -4.03
CA GLY A 183 -0.49 29.31 -3.47
C GLY A 183 -0.36 27.94 -2.80
N ALA A 184 -1.35 27.06 -2.91
CA ALA A 184 -1.23 25.69 -2.42
C ALA A 184 -0.08 24.96 -3.11
N GLN A 185 0.65 24.15 -2.33
CA GLN A 185 1.72 23.31 -2.82
C GLN A 185 1.15 22.08 -3.54
N ALA A 186 1.78 21.66 -4.64
CA ALA A 186 1.52 20.39 -5.33
C ALA A 186 0.01 20.06 -5.53
N PRO A 187 -0.74 20.89 -6.29
CA PRO A 187 -2.08 20.49 -6.71
C PRO A 187 -2.00 19.29 -7.67
N GLU A 188 -2.53 18.16 -7.22
CA GLU A 188 -2.40 16.83 -7.83
C GLU A 188 -3.68 15.99 -7.66
N ALA A 189 -3.64 14.68 -7.96
CA ALA A 189 -4.78 13.77 -7.86
C ALA A 189 -6.11 14.30 -8.44
N PRO A 190 -6.14 14.88 -9.67
CA PRO A 190 -7.39 15.39 -10.22
C PRO A 190 -8.31 14.24 -10.60
N HIS A 191 -9.57 14.28 -10.16
CA HIS A 191 -10.62 13.38 -10.65
C HIS A 191 -11.85 14.18 -11.10
N LEU A 192 -12.37 13.82 -12.27
CA LEU A 192 -13.58 14.41 -12.82
C LEU A 192 -14.80 13.49 -12.66
N TYR A 193 -15.87 14.05 -12.11
CA TYR A 193 -17.14 13.36 -11.93
C TYR A 193 -18.25 14.18 -12.54
N ARG A 194 -19.25 13.49 -13.09
CA ARG A 194 -20.53 14.12 -13.41
C ARG A 194 -21.56 13.69 -12.37
N VAL A 195 -22.06 14.65 -11.59
CA VAL A 195 -23.08 14.41 -10.56
C VAL A 195 -24.21 15.42 -10.75
N GLY A 196 -25.41 14.91 -11.04
CA GLY A 196 -26.55 15.75 -11.41
C GLY A 196 -26.24 16.64 -12.62
N GLY A 197 -26.43 17.95 -12.46
CA GLY A 197 -26.22 18.95 -13.52
C GLY A 197 -24.80 19.52 -13.59
N TYR A 198 -23.85 19.02 -12.80
CA TYR A 198 -22.51 19.59 -12.70
C TYR A 198 -21.41 18.56 -12.97
N TRP A 199 -20.29 19.07 -13.46
CA TRP A 199 -18.99 18.42 -13.42
C TRP A 199 -18.25 18.86 -12.16
N TYR A 200 -17.75 17.91 -11.39
CA TYR A 200 -16.93 18.16 -10.21
C TYR A 200 -15.49 17.80 -10.50
N LEU A 201 -14.56 18.69 -10.12
CA LEU A 201 -13.12 18.47 -10.15
C LEU A 201 -12.63 18.38 -8.71
N LEU A 202 -12.36 17.15 -8.28
CA LEU A 202 -11.71 16.83 -7.01
C LEU A 202 -10.20 16.85 -7.22
N ILE A 203 -9.45 17.39 -6.27
CA ILE A 203 -7.98 17.40 -6.30
C ILE A 203 -7.43 17.13 -4.90
N ALA A 204 -6.16 16.74 -4.84
CA ALA A 204 -5.34 16.87 -3.65
C ALA A 204 -4.47 18.14 -3.72
N GLU A 205 -4.13 18.69 -2.55
CA GLU A 205 -3.19 19.81 -2.43
C GLU A 205 -2.47 19.79 -1.07
N GLY A 206 -1.37 20.54 -0.95
CA GLY A 206 -0.58 20.66 0.27
C GLY A 206 0.57 19.65 0.41
N GLY A 207 0.91 18.93 -0.67
CA GLY A 207 1.83 17.80 -0.66
C GLY A 207 1.19 16.54 -0.07
N THR A 208 1.93 15.43 -0.03
CA THR A 208 1.43 14.14 0.50
C THR A 208 1.78 13.93 1.99
N GLU A 209 2.33 14.97 2.63
CA GLU A 209 2.77 14.95 4.03
C GLU A 209 1.76 15.64 4.97
N ARG A 210 2.25 16.30 6.03
CA ARG A 210 1.41 16.92 7.09
C ARG A 210 0.48 18.03 6.59
N GLY A 211 0.72 18.58 5.41
CA GLY A 211 -0.10 19.62 4.79
C GLY A 211 -1.27 19.11 3.94
N HIS A 212 -1.33 17.81 3.69
CA HIS A 212 -2.22 17.18 2.71
C HIS A 212 -3.70 17.48 2.98
N ALA A 213 -4.42 17.71 1.90
CA ALA A 213 -5.83 18.05 1.90
C ALA A 213 -6.53 17.61 0.60
N VAL A 214 -7.84 17.46 0.68
CA VAL A 214 -8.75 17.27 -0.47
C VAL A 214 -9.56 18.54 -0.67
N SER A 215 -9.58 19.04 -1.90
CA SER A 215 -10.35 20.22 -2.30
C SER A 215 -11.18 19.89 -3.54
N ILE A 216 -12.34 20.53 -3.69
CA ILE A 216 -13.24 20.30 -4.84
C ILE A 216 -13.79 21.60 -5.43
N ALA A 217 -14.04 21.59 -6.73
CA ALA A 217 -14.75 22.64 -7.45
C ALA A 217 -15.79 22.03 -8.39
N ARG A 218 -16.74 22.83 -8.89
CA ARG A 218 -17.75 22.38 -9.86
C ARG A 218 -17.92 23.34 -11.04
N ALA A 219 -18.37 22.82 -12.17
CA ALA A 219 -18.60 23.56 -13.40
C ALA A 219 -19.81 22.98 -14.16
N PRO A 220 -20.45 23.75 -15.07
CA PRO A 220 -21.49 23.22 -15.94
C PRO A 220 -20.93 22.31 -17.07
N ALA A 221 -19.62 22.36 -17.33
CA ALA A 221 -18.94 21.63 -18.40
C ALA A 221 -17.62 21.03 -17.88
N PRO A 222 -17.10 19.94 -18.49
CA PRO A 222 -15.90 19.25 -18.00
C PRO A 222 -14.64 20.12 -18.08
N ASP A 223 -14.64 21.17 -18.91
CA ASP A 223 -13.54 22.10 -19.11
C ASP A 223 -13.74 23.47 -18.42
N GLY A 224 -14.73 23.57 -17.54
CA GLY A 224 -14.95 24.72 -16.67
C GLY A 224 -15.90 25.79 -17.22
N PRO A 225 -15.83 27.04 -16.71
CA PRO A 225 -14.99 27.45 -15.58
C PRO A 225 -15.46 26.81 -14.27
N PHE A 226 -14.50 26.39 -13.43
CA PHE A 226 -14.76 25.75 -12.14
C PHE A 226 -14.91 26.79 -11.03
N GLU A 227 -16.03 26.72 -10.31
CA GLU A 227 -16.29 27.45 -9.07
C GLU A 227 -15.81 26.59 -7.88
N PRO A 228 -14.93 27.08 -6.99
CA PRO A 228 -14.46 26.29 -5.84
C PRO A 228 -15.56 26.11 -4.80
N CYS A 229 -15.56 24.94 -4.13
CA CYS A 229 -16.40 24.72 -2.96
C CYS A 229 -16.08 25.76 -1.87
N PRO A 230 -17.08 26.49 -1.34
CA PRO A 230 -16.86 27.48 -0.27
C PRO A 230 -16.30 26.89 1.02
N ALA A 231 -16.48 25.58 1.24
CA ALA A 231 -16.00 24.85 2.41
C ALA A 231 -14.61 24.21 2.23
N ASN A 232 -13.90 24.50 1.13
CA ASN A 232 -12.58 23.93 0.89
C ASN A 232 -11.56 24.29 2.01
N PRO A 233 -10.63 23.36 2.34
CA PRO A 233 -10.60 21.97 1.88
C PRO A 233 -11.73 21.15 2.50
N ILE A 234 -12.36 20.27 1.70
CA ILE A 234 -13.48 19.42 2.17
C ILE A 234 -13.01 18.29 3.09
N LEU A 235 -11.71 17.96 3.08
CA LEU A 235 -11.09 17.02 4.00
C LEU A 235 -9.62 17.39 4.24
N THR A 236 -9.21 17.49 5.50
CA THR A 236 -7.79 17.51 5.91
C THR A 236 -7.67 17.24 7.40
N HIS A 237 -6.60 16.57 7.81
CA HIS A 237 -6.20 16.44 9.21
C HIS A 237 -5.02 17.34 9.60
N ARG A 238 -4.55 18.21 8.70
CA ARG A 238 -3.43 19.12 8.96
C ARG A 238 -3.66 19.96 10.23
N GLY A 239 -2.62 20.12 11.04
CA GLY A 239 -2.69 20.91 12.27
C GLY A 239 -3.52 20.27 13.40
N THR A 240 -3.84 18.98 13.31
CA THR A 240 -4.53 18.22 14.37
C THR A 240 -3.63 17.14 14.97
N ASN A 241 -4.06 16.54 16.08
CA ASN A 241 -3.41 15.38 16.70
C ASN A 241 -4.17 14.06 16.45
N ARG A 242 -4.98 13.99 15.39
CA ARG A 242 -5.73 12.78 15.03
C ARG A 242 -4.77 11.61 14.75
N PRO A 243 -5.13 10.36 15.07
CA PRO A 243 -4.26 9.20 14.87
C PRO A 243 -4.04 8.84 13.40
N ILE A 244 -4.91 9.33 12.51
CA ILE A 244 -4.75 9.26 11.06
C ILE A 244 -4.31 10.66 10.60
N GLN A 245 -3.22 10.74 9.85
CA GLN A 245 -2.63 12.00 9.37
C GLN A 245 -2.40 11.94 7.86
N ASN A 246 -1.97 13.06 7.29
CA ASN A 246 -1.65 13.21 5.86
C ASN A 246 -2.82 12.78 4.95
N THR A 247 -4.06 13.06 5.36
CA THR A 247 -5.27 12.65 4.64
C THR A 247 -5.44 13.44 3.35
N GLY A 248 -5.58 12.73 2.22
CA GLY A 248 -5.73 13.34 0.90
C GLY A 248 -5.78 12.30 -0.21
N HIS A 249 -5.52 12.72 -1.45
CA HIS A 249 -5.52 11.88 -2.66
C HIS A 249 -6.74 10.94 -2.71
N ALA A 250 -7.93 11.54 -2.77
CA ALA A 250 -9.19 10.84 -2.59
C ALA A 250 -9.89 10.56 -3.93
N ASP A 251 -10.67 9.49 -3.99
CA ASP A 251 -11.54 9.12 -5.12
C ASP A 251 -12.96 8.85 -4.57
N LEU A 252 -13.99 9.32 -5.29
CA LEU A 252 -15.38 9.24 -4.86
C LEU A 252 -16.09 8.04 -5.50
N VAL A 253 -16.98 7.41 -4.74
CA VAL A 253 -17.82 6.31 -5.24
C VAL A 253 -19.25 6.43 -4.72
N GLU A 254 -20.21 6.22 -5.62
CA GLU A 254 -21.62 6.04 -5.27
C GLU A 254 -21.89 4.55 -5.00
N ALA A 255 -22.27 4.23 -3.76
CA ALA A 255 -22.61 2.89 -3.33
C ALA A 255 -23.94 2.41 -3.94
N ALA A 256 -24.22 1.11 -3.82
CA ALA A 256 -25.39 0.46 -4.42
C ALA A 256 -26.73 1.05 -4.02
N ASP A 257 -26.83 1.62 -2.82
CA ASP A 257 -28.02 2.29 -2.30
C ASP A 257 -28.11 3.78 -2.67
N GLY A 258 -27.16 4.30 -3.45
CA GLY A 258 -27.07 5.72 -3.83
C GLY A 258 -26.37 6.62 -2.80
N SER A 259 -25.91 6.06 -1.67
CA SER A 259 -25.07 6.80 -0.72
C SER A 259 -23.67 7.04 -1.30
N TRP A 260 -23.03 8.13 -0.91
CA TRP A 260 -21.70 8.48 -1.40
C TRP A 260 -20.63 8.19 -0.36
N TRP A 261 -19.48 7.73 -0.85
CA TRP A 261 -18.33 7.39 -0.05
C TRP A 261 -17.06 7.90 -0.72
N MET A 262 -16.04 8.09 0.10
CA MET A 262 -14.72 8.53 -0.31
C MET A 262 -13.70 7.51 0.14
N VAL A 263 -12.93 6.97 -0.80
CA VAL A 263 -11.64 6.33 -0.48
C VAL A 263 -10.56 7.38 -0.52
N LEU A 264 -9.59 7.30 0.39
CA LEU A 264 -8.51 8.26 0.49
C LEU A 264 -7.25 7.62 1.05
N LEU A 265 -6.09 8.22 0.81
CA LEU A 265 -4.88 7.82 1.51
C LEU A 265 -4.73 8.56 2.84
N GLY A 266 -3.94 7.97 3.74
CA GLY A 266 -3.46 8.59 4.98
C GLY A 266 -2.34 7.77 5.60
N VAL A 267 -1.85 8.19 6.76
CA VAL A 267 -0.82 7.47 7.52
C VAL A 267 -1.22 7.35 9.00
N ARG A 268 -0.75 6.28 9.66
CA ARG A 268 -0.84 6.10 11.12
C ARG A 268 0.54 6.32 11.77
N PRO A 269 0.94 7.58 12.06
CA PRO A 269 2.23 7.85 12.66
C PRO A 269 2.24 7.41 14.12
N GLY A 270 3.33 6.77 14.55
CA GLY A 270 3.58 6.37 15.94
C GLY A 270 4.74 7.13 16.57
N GLY A 271 5.03 6.79 17.83
CA GLY A 271 6.15 7.34 18.59
C GLY A 271 5.88 8.73 19.18
N GLY A 272 6.96 9.39 19.58
CA GLY A 272 6.97 10.75 20.12
C GLY A 272 6.84 11.82 19.04
N THR A 273 7.52 12.95 19.20
CA THR A 273 7.50 14.07 18.24
C THR A 273 8.68 13.97 17.27
N PRO A 274 8.50 14.13 15.94
CA PRO A 274 7.30 14.61 15.22
C PRO A 274 6.30 13.49 14.79
N GLY A 275 6.55 12.26 15.22
CA GLY A 275 5.81 11.06 14.83
C GLY A 275 6.33 10.48 13.52
N TRP A 276 6.35 9.14 13.42
CA TRP A 276 6.91 8.40 12.29
C TRP A 276 5.92 7.38 11.77
N HIS A 277 5.73 7.31 10.45
CA HIS A 277 4.93 6.26 9.84
C HIS A 277 5.82 5.22 9.17
N VAL A 278 5.55 3.96 9.47
CA VAL A 278 6.39 2.81 9.08
C VAL A 278 5.69 1.90 8.07
N LEU A 279 4.37 1.93 8.05
CA LEU A 279 3.53 1.09 7.17
C LEU A 279 3.43 1.66 5.75
N GLY A 280 3.90 2.88 5.53
CA GLY A 280 3.61 3.67 4.33
C GLY A 280 2.25 4.35 4.41
N ARG A 281 1.78 4.87 3.27
CA ARG A 281 0.44 5.43 3.11
C ARG A 281 -0.56 4.29 2.87
N GLU A 282 -1.67 4.34 3.60
CA GLU A 282 -2.70 3.30 3.70
C GLU A 282 -4.03 3.85 3.17
N THR A 283 -4.99 2.99 2.79
CA THR A 283 -6.29 3.42 2.27
C THR A 283 -7.38 3.42 3.36
N PHE A 284 -8.10 4.53 3.46
CA PHE A 284 -9.18 4.76 4.41
C PHE A 284 -10.50 4.99 3.68
N LEU A 285 -11.60 4.81 4.41
CA LEU A 285 -12.96 5.04 3.92
C LEU A 285 -13.66 6.10 4.78
N ALA A 286 -14.36 7.03 4.13
CA ALA A 286 -15.18 8.07 4.77
C ALA A 286 -16.56 8.17 4.11
N PRO A 287 -17.65 8.38 4.89
CA PRO A 287 -18.96 8.65 4.31
C PRO A 287 -19.02 10.07 3.74
N VAL A 288 -19.78 10.26 2.66
CA VAL A 288 -20.00 11.55 2.02
C VAL A 288 -21.50 11.82 1.92
N THR A 289 -21.90 13.01 2.34
CA THR A 289 -23.26 13.54 2.15
C THR A 289 -23.24 14.72 1.21
N TRP A 290 -24.39 15.11 0.65
CA TRP A 290 -24.49 16.25 -0.25
C TRP A 290 -25.38 17.34 0.34
N THR A 291 -24.86 18.55 0.45
CA THR A 291 -25.58 19.74 0.95
C THR A 291 -25.39 20.89 -0.03
N ASP A 292 -26.48 21.49 -0.49
CA ASP A 292 -26.47 22.59 -1.47
C ASP A 292 -25.65 22.29 -2.76
N GLY A 293 -25.64 21.02 -3.15
CA GLY A 293 -24.88 20.53 -4.30
C GLY A 293 -23.37 20.48 -4.07
N TRP A 294 -22.90 20.38 -2.83
CA TRP A 294 -21.50 20.15 -2.48
C TRP A 294 -21.34 18.90 -1.61
N PRO A 295 -20.27 18.10 -1.80
CA PRO A 295 -20.00 16.98 -0.93
C PRO A 295 -19.48 17.48 0.43
N VAL A 296 -20.00 16.88 1.50
CA VAL A 296 -19.57 17.06 2.88
C VAL A 296 -19.05 15.72 3.37
N VAL A 297 -17.74 15.66 3.60
CA VAL A 297 -17.05 14.46 4.07
C VAL A 297 -17.27 14.31 5.58
N GLY A 298 -17.65 13.12 6.01
CA GLY A 298 -17.76 12.78 7.43
C GLY A 298 -16.41 12.62 8.11
N GLU A 299 -16.42 12.09 9.32
CA GLU A 299 -15.20 11.83 10.07
C GLU A 299 -14.33 10.74 9.41
N VAL A 300 -13.01 10.85 9.57
CA VAL A 300 -12.05 9.78 9.31
C VAL A 300 -11.39 9.41 10.64
N ALA A 301 -11.79 8.28 11.21
CA ALA A 301 -11.28 7.77 12.48
C ALA A 301 -10.93 6.27 12.35
N PRO A 302 -10.11 5.72 13.27
CA PRO A 302 -9.74 4.29 13.24
C PRO A 302 -10.94 3.34 13.39
N VAL A 303 -11.98 3.75 14.12
CA VAL A 303 -13.22 2.98 14.25
C VAL A 303 -14.36 3.87 13.77
N MET A 304 -15.14 3.35 12.84
CA MET A 304 -16.19 4.08 12.12
C MET A 304 -17.52 3.35 12.25
N THR A 305 -18.64 4.08 12.13
CA THR A 305 -19.96 3.44 12.03
C THR A 305 -20.03 2.62 10.75
N ALA A 306 -20.51 1.38 10.87
CA ALA A 306 -20.67 0.48 9.73
C ALA A 306 -21.62 1.07 8.67
N PRO A 307 -21.36 0.82 7.38
CA PRO A 307 -22.32 1.10 6.33
C PRO A 307 -23.67 0.38 6.57
N PRO A 308 -24.78 0.89 6.00
CA PRO A 308 -26.12 0.35 6.26
C PRO A 308 -26.39 -1.02 5.60
N TRP A 309 -25.50 -1.51 4.72
CA TRP A 309 -25.62 -2.80 4.04
C TRP A 309 -24.94 -3.95 4.82
N ALA A 310 -25.08 -5.17 4.31
CA ALA A 310 -24.50 -6.36 4.93
C ALA A 310 -22.98 -6.42 4.75
N ALA A 311 -22.27 -6.87 5.77
CA ALA A 311 -20.84 -7.15 5.69
C ALA A 311 -20.55 -8.36 4.79
N HIS A 312 -19.48 -8.27 4.01
CA HIS A 312 -18.95 -9.30 3.12
C HIS A 312 -17.50 -9.62 3.49
N PRO A 313 -17.24 -10.23 4.67
CA PRO A 313 -15.89 -10.45 5.15
C PRO A 313 -15.08 -11.38 4.24
N VAL A 314 -13.81 -11.02 4.03
CA VAL A 314 -12.83 -11.84 3.31
C VAL A 314 -12.01 -12.68 4.30
N PRO A 315 -11.64 -13.93 3.98
CA PRO A 315 -10.80 -14.74 4.86
C PRO A 315 -9.45 -14.07 5.14
N LEU A 316 -9.00 -14.15 6.39
CA LEU A 316 -7.65 -13.71 6.72
C LEU A 316 -6.63 -14.63 6.04
N PRO A 317 -5.49 -14.08 5.58
CA PRO A 317 -4.41 -14.89 5.04
C PRO A 317 -3.91 -15.90 6.08
N VAL A 318 -3.77 -17.15 5.66
CA VAL A 318 -3.10 -18.22 6.41
C VAL A 318 -1.59 -18.19 6.13
N PRO A 319 -0.75 -18.88 6.92
CA PRO A 319 0.64 -19.16 6.53
C PRO A 319 0.71 -19.69 5.09
N ASP A 320 1.73 -19.27 4.34
CA ASP A 320 1.97 -19.76 2.98
C ASP A 320 2.99 -20.89 3.04
N ASP A 321 2.54 -22.11 2.83
CA ASP A 321 3.36 -23.33 2.76
C ASP A 321 3.98 -23.55 1.36
N PHE A 322 3.78 -22.61 0.42
CA PHE A 322 4.36 -22.64 -0.92
C PHE A 322 4.01 -23.88 -1.77
N ASP A 323 2.90 -24.54 -1.44
CA ASP A 323 2.35 -25.72 -2.14
C ASP A 323 1.44 -25.38 -3.34
N ASN A 324 1.17 -24.09 -3.59
CA ASN A 324 0.31 -23.65 -4.68
C ASN A 324 1.05 -23.63 -6.03
N ASP A 325 0.29 -23.63 -7.14
CA ASP A 325 0.84 -23.58 -8.52
C ASP A 325 1.61 -22.28 -8.84
N GLY A 326 1.46 -21.25 -7.99
CA GLY A 326 2.12 -19.96 -8.15
C GLY A 326 2.10 -19.15 -6.87
N LEU A 327 2.90 -18.08 -6.85
CA LEU A 327 2.91 -17.14 -5.74
C LEU A 327 1.60 -16.35 -5.72
N HIS A 328 0.93 -16.31 -4.56
CA HIS A 328 -0.23 -15.44 -4.34
C HIS A 328 0.08 -13.98 -4.73
N PRO A 329 -0.89 -13.22 -5.29
CA PRO A 329 -0.72 -11.81 -5.69
C PRO A 329 -0.14 -10.83 -4.64
N ARG A 330 -0.09 -11.24 -3.36
CA ARG A 330 0.44 -10.45 -2.25
C ARG A 330 1.96 -10.35 -2.26
N TRP A 331 2.60 -11.35 -2.89
CA TRP A 331 4.05 -11.47 -2.96
C TRP A 331 4.59 -10.51 -4.01
N ILE A 332 5.40 -9.56 -3.57
CA ILE A 332 6.03 -8.52 -4.38
C ILE A 332 7.56 -8.67 -4.34
N SER A 333 8.20 -8.27 -5.43
CA SER A 333 9.64 -8.23 -5.64
C SER A 333 10.08 -6.82 -5.97
N VAL A 334 11.36 -6.52 -5.75
CA VAL A 334 11.94 -5.24 -6.11
C VAL A 334 12.21 -5.24 -7.62
N ARG A 335 11.57 -4.33 -8.34
CA ARG A 335 11.67 -4.03 -9.78
C ARG A 335 11.24 -5.15 -10.73
N SER A 336 11.76 -6.36 -10.55
CA SER A 336 11.50 -7.50 -11.45
C SER A 336 11.52 -8.81 -10.70
N ARG A 337 10.84 -9.83 -11.25
CA ARG A 337 10.92 -11.21 -10.78
C ARG A 337 11.18 -12.16 -11.97
N PRO A 338 12.44 -12.28 -12.43
CA PRO A 338 12.76 -13.19 -13.53
C PRO A 338 12.45 -14.64 -13.17
N ALA A 339 12.04 -15.44 -14.15
CA ALA A 339 11.64 -16.83 -13.93
C ALA A 339 12.78 -17.69 -13.36
N GLU A 340 14.03 -17.37 -13.67
CA GLU A 340 15.22 -18.05 -13.16
C GLU A 340 15.57 -17.71 -11.71
N SER A 341 15.02 -16.63 -11.15
CA SER A 341 15.38 -16.19 -9.78
C SER A 341 14.58 -16.88 -8.69
N TRP A 342 13.54 -17.63 -9.02
CA TRP A 342 12.69 -18.32 -8.05
C TRP A 342 12.15 -19.65 -8.59
N SER A 343 11.59 -20.49 -7.73
CA SER A 343 10.86 -21.71 -8.12
C SER A 343 10.04 -22.25 -6.95
N LEU A 344 8.86 -22.79 -7.24
CA LEU A 344 8.05 -23.63 -6.33
C LEU A 344 8.15 -25.13 -6.67
N THR A 345 8.85 -25.47 -7.75
CA THR A 345 8.87 -26.82 -8.34
C THR A 345 10.24 -27.49 -8.30
N GLU A 346 11.33 -26.73 -8.12
CA GLU A 346 12.67 -27.30 -7.91
C GLU A 346 12.70 -28.17 -6.64
N HIS A 347 12.00 -27.72 -5.61
CA HIS A 347 11.84 -28.42 -4.35
C HIS A 347 10.39 -28.27 -3.89
N PRO A 348 9.48 -29.18 -4.26
CA PRO A 348 8.05 -29.07 -3.94
C PRO A 348 7.80 -28.82 -2.45
N GLY A 349 6.84 -27.94 -2.14
CA GLY A 349 6.54 -27.44 -0.80
C GLY A 349 7.52 -26.40 -0.27
N TRP A 350 8.42 -25.88 -1.12
CA TRP A 350 9.39 -24.85 -0.73
C TRP A 350 9.48 -23.77 -1.81
N LEU A 351 9.57 -22.52 -1.38
CA LEU A 351 10.03 -21.42 -2.22
C LEU A 351 11.55 -21.44 -2.31
N THR A 352 12.09 -21.71 -3.49
CA THR A 352 13.51 -21.56 -3.79
C THR A 352 13.78 -20.16 -4.35
N LEU A 353 14.71 -19.42 -3.77
CA LEU A 353 15.23 -18.13 -4.28
C LEU A 353 16.70 -18.28 -4.67
N ARG A 354 17.08 -17.75 -5.84
CA ARG A 354 18.46 -17.76 -6.34
C ARG A 354 19.02 -16.35 -6.36
N ALA A 355 20.17 -16.15 -5.72
CA ALA A 355 20.76 -14.82 -5.57
C ALA A 355 21.14 -14.20 -6.93
N ARG A 356 20.73 -12.95 -7.13
CA ARG A 356 21.11 -12.12 -8.29
C ARG A 356 21.92 -10.88 -7.88
N GLY A 357 21.92 -10.54 -6.60
CA GLY A 357 22.68 -9.47 -5.99
C GLY A 357 23.29 -9.95 -4.66
N ALA A 358 24.30 -9.24 -4.17
CA ALA A 358 25.13 -9.71 -3.05
C ALA A 358 24.57 -9.41 -1.65
N SER A 359 23.57 -8.54 -1.54
CA SER A 359 22.90 -8.12 -0.30
C SER A 359 21.63 -7.33 -0.61
N MET A 360 20.88 -6.92 0.42
CA MET A 360 19.71 -6.02 0.28
C MET A 360 20.06 -4.59 -0.17
N ASP A 361 21.35 -4.20 -0.16
CA ASP A 361 21.84 -2.96 -0.77
C ASP A 361 21.85 -3.02 -2.30
N ASP A 362 21.88 -4.23 -2.87
CA ASP A 362 22.00 -4.45 -4.31
C ASP A 362 20.63 -4.25 -4.99
N PRO A 363 20.52 -3.33 -5.96
CA PRO A 363 19.27 -3.12 -6.69
C PRO A 363 18.73 -4.36 -7.42
N ALA A 364 19.58 -5.36 -7.67
CA ALA A 364 19.23 -6.62 -8.32
C ALA A 364 18.98 -7.78 -7.34
N VAL A 365 18.96 -7.53 -6.02
CA VAL A 365 18.71 -8.56 -4.99
C VAL A 365 17.46 -9.37 -5.30
N THR A 366 17.52 -10.68 -5.07
CA THR A 366 16.34 -11.54 -5.20
C THR A 366 15.58 -11.51 -3.89
N PHE A 367 14.44 -10.83 -3.91
CA PHE A 367 13.57 -10.59 -2.77
C PHE A 367 12.11 -10.92 -3.14
N VAL A 368 11.43 -11.63 -2.26
CA VAL A 368 10.00 -11.92 -2.33
C VAL A 368 9.40 -11.61 -0.96
N GLY A 369 8.62 -10.55 -0.89
CA GLY A 369 8.04 -10.07 0.36
C GLY A 369 6.59 -9.68 0.26
N ARG A 370 6.01 -9.36 1.41
CA ARG A 370 4.67 -8.81 1.55
C ARG A 370 4.73 -7.52 2.36
N ARG A 371 3.77 -6.64 2.11
CA ARG A 371 3.64 -5.37 2.84
C ARG A 371 3.44 -5.65 4.34
N GLN A 372 4.10 -4.89 5.21
CA GLN A 372 3.75 -4.83 6.63
C GLN A 372 2.42 -4.09 6.75
N GLN A 373 1.39 -4.71 7.33
CA GLN A 373 0.02 -4.17 7.38
C GLN A 373 -0.46 -3.85 8.80
N HIS A 374 0.31 -4.24 9.81
CA HIS A 374 -0.04 -4.07 11.21
C HIS A 374 1.13 -3.42 11.95
N LEU A 375 0.80 -2.55 12.92
CA LEU A 375 1.77 -1.88 13.78
C LEU A 375 2.50 -2.88 14.67
N SER A 376 1.80 -3.92 15.12
CA SER A 376 2.39 -5.09 15.77
C SER A 376 2.13 -6.34 14.95
N CYS A 377 3.18 -7.12 14.66
CA CYS A 377 3.06 -8.40 13.98
C CYS A 377 4.23 -9.32 14.29
N ARG A 378 4.03 -10.62 14.09
CA ARG A 378 5.08 -11.62 14.11
C ARG A 378 5.27 -12.20 12.72
N VAL A 379 6.51 -12.32 12.30
CA VAL A 379 6.89 -12.96 11.04
C VAL A 379 7.84 -14.11 11.34
N ARG A 380 7.58 -15.26 10.71
CA ARG A 380 8.36 -16.49 10.90
C ARG A 380 8.56 -17.18 9.56
N THR A 381 9.69 -17.86 9.41
CA THR A 381 9.94 -18.77 8.29
C THR A 381 10.91 -19.86 8.71
N LEU A 382 10.84 -21.03 8.07
CA LEU A 382 11.90 -22.03 8.11
C LEU A 382 12.75 -21.89 6.85
N VAL A 383 14.02 -21.50 7.02
CA VAL A 383 14.96 -21.28 5.93
C VAL A 383 16.02 -22.38 5.88
N ASP A 384 16.27 -22.91 4.69
CA ASP A 384 17.46 -23.71 4.37
C ASP A 384 18.42 -22.86 3.52
N ALA A 385 19.53 -22.47 4.16
CA ALA A 385 20.61 -21.71 3.54
C ALA A 385 21.88 -22.57 3.33
N THR A 386 21.78 -23.90 3.28
CA THR A 386 22.95 -24.79 3.10
C THR A 386 23.70 -24.57 1.79
N ALA A 387 23.02 -24.10 0.74
CA ALA A 387 23.56 -23.84 -0.59
C ALA A 387 23.74 -22.33 -0.89
N GLY A 388 23.71 -21.47 0.12
CA GLY A 388 23.71 -20.02 -0.09
C GLY A 388 23.76 -19.20 1.18
N ARG A 389 23.33 -17.94 1.06
CA ARG A 389 23.05 -17.05 2.18
C ARG A 389 21.82 -16.22 1.90
N GLY A 390 20.96 -16.07 2.92
CA GLY A 390 19.72 -15.31 2.83
C GLY A 390 18.87 -15.52 4.07
N GLY A 391 17.67 -14.95 4.08
CA GLY A 391 16.81 -15.02 5.25
C GLY A 391 15.63 -14.06 5.14
N LEU A 392 15.28 -13.40 6.25
CA LEU A 392 14.23 -12.40 6.29
C LEU A 392 14.81 -10.99 6.29
N ALA A 393 14.16 -10.07 5.60
CA ALA A 393 14.46 -8.65 5.65
C ALA A 393 13.20 -7.82 5.89
N VAL A 394 13.34 -6.76 6.69
CA VAL A 394 12.40 -5.63 6.73
C VAL A 394 13.01 -4.52 5.89
N ARG A 395 12.41 -4.25 4.74
CA ARG A 395 12.92 -3.32 3.75
C ARG A 395 12.03 -2.09 3.64
N LEU A 396 12.66 -0.93 3.55
CA LEU A 396 12.05 0.27 3.00
C LEU A 396 12.66 0.63 1.63
N ASP A 397 13.99 0.72 1.55
CA ASP A 397 14.77 0.93 0.31
C ASP A 397 16.16 0.23 0.39
N GLU A 398 17.06 0.43 -0.58
CA GLU A 398 18.44 -0.14 -0.57
C GLU A 398 19.36 0.38 0.54
N ARG A 399 18.97 1.45 1.23
CA ARG A 399 19.75 2.14 2.26
C ARG A 399 19.06 2.11 3.63
N HIS A 400 17.87 1.55 3.72
CA HIS A 400 17.07 1.46 4.94
C HIS A 400 16.41 0.09 4.97
N HIS A 401 17.11 -0.86 5.59
CA HIS A 401 16.62 -2.21 5.78
C HIS A 401 17.35 -2.88 6.95
N TYR A 402 16.67 -3.84 7.58
CA TYR A 402 17.24 -4.73 8.60
C TYR A 402 17.04 -6.18 8.17
N GLU A 403 18.06 -7.02 8.33
CA GLU A 403 18.03 -8.41 7.93
C GLU A 403 18.34 -9.35 9.10
N ILE A 404 17.69 -10.51 9.12
CA ILE A 404 18.18 -11.71 9.83
C ILE A 404 18.53 -12.75 8.76
N GLU A 405 19.82 -13.01 8.60
CA GLU A 405 20.39 -13.82 7.52
C GLU A 405 20.99 -15.11 8.09
N ALA A 406 20.67 -16.24 7.47
CA ALA A 406 21.33 -17.52 7.70
C ALA A 406 22.31 -17.83 6.57
N GLY A 407 23.45 -18.43 6.91
CA GLY A 407 24.48 -18.81 5.94
C GLY A 407 25.82 -19.09 6.61
N ASP A 408 26.70 -19.84 5.93
CA ASP A 408 28.08 -20.09 6.40
C ASP A 408 28.19 -20.65 7.84
N GLY A 409 27.16 -21.36 8.32
CA GLY A 409 27.12 -21.95 9.68
C GLY A 409 26.73 -20.96 10.79
N GLU A 410 26.22 -19.79 10.44
CA GLU A 410 25.78 -18.77 11.38
C GLU A 410 24.46 -18.11 10.97
N VAL A 411 23.84 -17.45 11.94
CA VAL A 411 22.77 -16.47 11.74
C VAL A 411 23.29 -15.12 12.19
N ARG A 412 23.12 -14.10 11.36
CA ARG A 412 23.54 -12.72 11.64
C ARG A 412 22.39 -11.75 11.47
N VAL A 413 22.38 -10.71 12.29
CA VAL A 413 21.46 -9.57 12.14
C VAL A 413 22.25 -8.40 11.59
N VAL A 414 21.80 -7.87 10.46
CA VAL A 414 22.42 -6.74 9.76
C VAL A 414 21.48 -5.55 9.82
N ALA A 415 22.06 -4.36 10.01
CA ALA A 415 21.34 -3.10 10.03
C ALA A 415 21.95 -2.13 9.02
N ARG A 416 21.12 -1.69 8.07
CA ARG A 416 21.43 -0.64 7.10
C ARG A 416 20.58 0.59 7.37
N ILE A 417 21.23 1.70 7.73
CA ILE A 417 20.61 3.00 8.00
C ILE A 417 21.36 4.09 7.25
N GLY A 418 20.85 4.51 6.10
CA GLY A 418 21.50 5.45 5.19
C GLY A 418 22.86 4.92 4.70
N THR A 419 23.93 5.47 5.25
CA THR A 419 25.32 5.06 4.98
C THR A 419 25.90 4.12 6.04
N VAL A 420 25.21 3.93 7.16
CA VAL A 420 25.63 3.02 8.23
C VAL A 420 25.24 1.60 7.84
N LEU A 421 26.21 0.70 7.80
CA LEU A 421 26.01 -0.73 7.63
C LEU A 421 26.75 -1.44 8.77
N SER A 422 26.04 -2.25 9.55
CA SER A 422 26.61 -2.96 10.69
C SER A 422 26.01 -4.35 10.84
N THR A 423 26.85 -5.34 11.14
CA THR A 423 26.39 -6.60 11.73
C THR A 423 26.27 -6.39 13.23
N VAL A 424 25.04 -6.40 13.75
CA VAL A 424 24.73 -6.02 15.13
C VAL A 424 24.64 -7.21 16.08
N ALA A 425 24.43 -8.42 15.53
CA ALA A 425 24.45 -9.67 16.28
C ALA A 425 24.85 -10.82 15.36
N THR A 426 25.50 -11.84 15.92
CA THR A 426 25.88 -13.08 15.24
C THR A 426 25.73 -14.26 16.20
N ARG A 427 25.25 -15.39 15.69
CA ARG A 427 25.06 -16.63 16.43
C ARG A 427 25.43 -17.82 15.56
N SER A 428 26.34 -18.67 16.01
CA SER A 428 26.62 -19.94 15.33
C SER A 428 25.41 -20.86 15.41
N VAL A 429 25.12 -21.57 14.32
CA VAL A 429 24.04 -22.56 14.24
C VAL A 429 24.57 -23.89 13.70
N THR A 430 23.88 -24.98 14.00
CA THR A 430 24.17 -26.26 13.37
C THR A 430 23.77 -26.23 11.89
N ALA A 431 24.46 -27.02 11.07
CA ALA A 431 24.09 -27.16 9.66
C ALA A 431 22.65 -27.69 9.50
N GLY A 432 21.90 -27.10 8.58
CA GLY A 432 20.53 -27.46 8.25
C GLY A 432 19.57 -26.28 8.31
N PRO A 433 18.25 -26.55 8.17
CA PRO A 433 17.23 -25.50 8.23
C PRO A 433 17.13 -24.83 9.60
N VAL A 434 16.85 -23.53 9.61
CA VAL A 434 16.74 -22.68 10.82
C VAL A 434 15.41 -21.94 10.80
N ARG A 435 14.70 -21.85 11.93
CA ARG A 435 13.50 -20.99 12.02
C ARG A 435 13.92 -19.58 12.40
N LEU A 436 13.71 -18.65 11.49
CA LEU A 436 13.94 -17.23 11.73
C LEU A 436 12.65 -16.58 12.19
N ARG A 437 12.76 -15.69 13.17
CA ARG A 437 11.63 -14.95 13.73
C ARG A 437 11.93 -13.46 13.84
N LEU A 438 10.94 -12.67 13.46
CA LEU A 438 10.87 -11.22 13.63
C LEU A 438 9.57 -10.88 14.37
N ASP A 439 9.67 -10.18 15.49
CA ASP A 439 8.53 -9.51 16.12
C ASP A 439 8.64 -8.00 15.91
N VAL A 440 7.61 -7.40 15.33
CA VAL A 440 7.41 -5.94 15.32
C VAL A 440 6.49 -5.59 16.47
N ILE A 441 6.95 -4.72 17.35
CA ILE A 441 6.34 -4.44 18.64
C ILE A 441 6.05 -2.94 18.71
N ALA A 442 4.78 -2.56 18.55
CA ALA A 442 4.36 -1.18 18.76
C ALA A 442 4.38 -0.82 20.26
N PRO A 443 4.59 0.45 20.62
CA PRO A 443 4.49 0.92 22.00
C PRO A 443 3.11 0.67 22.60
N SER A 444 3.09 0.32 23.89
CA SER A 444 1.84 0.22 24.64
C SER A 444 1.15 1.58 24.76
N PRO A 445 -0.20 1.61 24.79
CA PRO A 445 -0.95 2.84 25.10
C PRO A 445 -0.48 3.44 26.44
N GLY A 446 -0.09 4.72 26.42
CA GLY A 446 0.37 5.45 27.61
C GLY A 446 1.90 5.46 27.82
N ASP A 447 2.66 4.67 27.06
CA ASP A 447 4.14 4.70 27.05
C ASP A 447 4.68 5.85 26.18
N TRP A 448 4.21 7.06 26.46
CA TRP A 448 4.57 8.25 25.67
C TRP A 448 5.77 8.99 26.25
N HIS A 449 6.73 9.33 25.39
CA HIS A 449 7.82 10.26 25.66
C HIS A 449 8.18 10.98 24.35
N PRO A 450 8.67 12.24 24.35
CA PRO A 450 9.03 12.96 23.12
C PRO A 450 9.98 12.21 22.19
N SER A 451 10.87 11.38 22.75
CA SER A 451 11.84 10.56 22.01
C SER A 451 11.39 9.12 21.74
N LYS A 452 10.12 8.79 21.96
CA LYS A 452 9.58 7.42 21.81
C LYS A 452 9.60 6.97 20.36
N GLU A 453 10.10 5.79 20.12
CA GLU A 453 10.09 5.07 18.83
C GLU A 453 8.67 4.70 18.39
N PRO A 454 8.39 4.60 17.08
CA PRO A 454 7.09 4.13 16.59
C PRO A 454 6.89 2.63 16.83
N ASP A 455 7.97 1.85 16.88
CA ASP A 455 8.01 0.42 17.15
C ASP A 455 9.45 -0.07 17.39
N LEU A 456 9.55 -1.29 17.91
CA LEU A 456 10.79 -2.06 18.05
C LEU A 456 10.73 -3.32 17.17
N LEU A 457 11.84 -3.66 16.52
CA LEU A 457 11.99 -4.87 15.70
C LEU A 457 12.93 -5.84 16.41
N GLN A 458 12.37 -6.92 16.94
CA GLN A 458 13.11 -7.97 17.64
C GLN A 458 13.39 -9.14 16.71
N PHE A 459 14.66 -9.49 16.57
CA PHE A 459 15.13 -10.57 15.69
C PHE A 459 15.64 -11.74 16.54
N GLY A 460 15.26 -12.97 16.16
CA GLY A 460 15.64 -14.16 16.89
C GLY A 460 15.56 -15.45 16.09
N ILE A 461 16.10 -16.51 16.68
CA ILE A 461 15.98 -17.88 16.19
C ILE A 461 14.93 -18.58 17.04
N GLU A 462 13.96 -19.23 16.40
CA GLU A 462 12.93 -20.00 17.10
C GLU A 462 13.31 -21.48 17.17
N GLU A 463 13.40 -22.02 18.38
CA GLU A 463 13.72 -23.41 18.62
C GLU A 463 12.54 -24.33 18.31
N ALA A 464 12.80 -25.63 18.25
CA ALA A 464 11.76 -26.63 17.95
C ALA A 464 10.59 -26.62 18.97
N ASP A 465 10.88 -26.28 20.23
CA ASP A 465 9.93 -26.17 21.34
C ASP A 465 9.21 -24.81 21.42
N GLY A 466 9.52 -23.88 20.51
CA GLY A 466 8.96 -22.53 20.44
C GLY A 466 9.66 -21.49 21.32
N ALA A 467 10.72 -21.86 22.04
CA ALA A 467 11.59 -20.90 22.70
C ALA A 467 12.27 -20.00 21.64
N VAL A 468 12.52 -18.74 21.99
CA VAL A 468 13.18 -17.80 21.07
C VAL A 468 14.50 -17.35 21.67
N ASP A 469 15.58 -17.60 20.93
CA ASP A 469 16.88 -17.00 21.18
C ASP A 469 16.91 -15.62 20.51
N VAL A 470 16.59 -14.58 21.30
CA VAL A 470 16.59 -13.20 20.82
C VAL A 470 18.03 -12.73 20.62
N LEU A 471 18.35 -12.39 19.37
CA LEU A 471 19.69 -11.93 18.99
C LEU A 471 19.87 -10.43 19.25
N THR A 472 18.88 -9.62 18.88
CA THR A 472 18.89 -8.18 19.12
C THR A 472 17.48 -7.58 18.97
N THR A 473 17.33 -6.33 19.39
CA THR A 473 16.14 -5.50 19.17
C THR A 473 16.59 -4.14 18.63
N LEU A 474 16.01 -3.71 17.51
CA LEU A 474 16.37 -2.47 16.81
C LEU A 474 15.21 -1.47 16.83
N ASP A 475 15.55 -0.18 16.92
CA ASP A 475 14.59 0.91 16.78
C ASP A 475 14.06 0.95 15.34
N GLY A 476 12.75 0.80 15.17
CA GLY A 476 12.12 0.80 13.87
C GLY A 476 12.00 2.19 13.24
N ARG A 477 12.18 3.28 13.99
CA ARG A 477 12.16 4.65 13.48
C ARG A 477 13.05 4.82 12.25
N TYR A 478 14.19 4.16 12.19
CA TYR A 478 15.14 4.29 11.08
C TYR A 478 14.67 3.65 9.77
N LEU A 479 13.60 2.85 9.82
CA LEU A 479 12.89 2.29 8.68
C LEU A 479 11.51 2.95 8.53
N SER A 480 11.45 4.29 8.68
CA SER A 480 10.25 5.10 8.44
C SER A 480 10.48 6.04 7.26
N THR A 481 9.38 6.48 6.64
CA THR A 481 9.42 7.40 5.51
C THR A 481 9.98 8.76 5.92
N GLU A 482 9.75 9.24 7.15
CA GLU A 482 10.35 10.50 7.62
C GLU A 482 11.89 10.44 7.75
N VAL A 483 12.48 9.25 7.84
CA VAL A 483 13.95 9.07 7.87
C VAL A 483 14.50 8.83 6.47
N ALA A 484 13.90 7.91 5.71
CA ALA A 484 14.42 7.50 4.41
C ALA A 484 14.01 8.40 3.25
N GLY A 485 12.90 9.14 3.40
CA GLY A 485 12.20 9.80 2.31
C GLY A 485 11.42 8.82 1.43
N GLY A 486 10.92 9.33 0.30
CA GLY A 486 10.17 8.54 -0.67
C GLY A 486 8.69 8.39 -0.31
N PHE A 487 8.04 7.41 -0.97
CA PHE A 487 6.58 7.27 -1.00
C PHE A 487 6.10 5.87 -0.60
N THR A 488 7.02 4.99 -0.20
CA THR A 488 6.76 3.60 0.14
C THR A 488 6.54 3.39 1.64
N GLY A 489 6.48 2.12 2.04
CA GLY A 489 6.30 1.64 3.40
C GLY A 489 7.00 0.30 3.54
N ARG A 490 7.13 -0.23 4.75
CA ARG A 490 7.91 -1.44 4.98
C ARG A 490 7.32 -2.65 4.26
N VAL A 491 8.21 -3.41 3.63
CA VAL A 491 7.94 -4.73 3.07
C VAL A 491 8.80 -5.74 3.80
N ILE A 492 8.17 -6.79 4.33
CA ILE A 492 8.84 -7.88 5.05
C ILE A 492 8.86 -9.09 4.15
N GLY A 493 10.03 -9.69 3.93
CA GLY A 493 10.14 -10.77 2.95
C GLY A 493 11.37 -11.62 3.07
N MET A 494 11.37 -12.67 2.26
CA MET A 494 12.46 -13.61 2.09
C MET A 494 13.41 -13.10 1.01
N TYR A 495 14.71 -13.34 1.17
CA TYR A 495 15.69 -12.95 0.17
C TYR A 495 16.86 -13.93 0.08
N ALA A 496 17.56 -13.88 -1.06
CA ALA A 496 18.81 -14.58 -1.30
C ALA A 496 19.91 -13.61 -1.73
N ALA A 497 21.03 -13.62 -1.01
CA ALA A 497 22.21 -12.79 -1.23
C ALA A 497 23.43 -13.56 -1.77
N ALA A 498 23.44 -14.89 -1.63
CA ALA A 498 24.40 -15.76 -2.30
C ALA A 498 23.78 -17.12 -2.59
N GLY A 499 24.18 -17.77 -3.68
CA GLY A 499 23.76 -19.13 -4.01
C GLY A 499 22.24 -19.30 -4.12
N SER A 500 21.73 -20.41 -3.58
CA SER A 500 20.29 -20.70 -3.52
C SER A 500 19.86 -20.87 -2.06
N VAL A 501 18.71 -20.29 -1.72
CA VAL A 501 18.11 -20.31 -0.38
C VAL A 501 16.67 -20.78 -0.52
N ARG A 502 16.24 -21.70 0.34
CA ARG A 502 14.90 -22.29 0.29
C ARG A 502 14.11 -21.95 1.54
N PHE A 503 12.81 -21.76 1.39
CA PHE A 503 11.88 -21.44 2.47
C PHE A 503 10.70 -22.41 2.42
N ASP A 504 10.47 -23.15 3.51
CA ASP A 504 9.40 -24.16 3.62
C ASP A 504 8.04 -23.49 3.73
N TRP A 505 7.96 -22.46 4.56
CA TRP A 505 6.75 -21.70 4.81
C TRP A 505 7.07 -20.27 5.23
N PHE A 506 6.10 -19.38 5.06
CA PHE A 506 6.14 -18.03 5.62
C PHE A 506 4.85 -17.74 6.37
N ASP A 507 5.00 -17.40 7.65
CA ASP A 507 3.91 -17.00 8.52
C ASP A 507 4.01 -15.53 8.88
N TYR A 508 2.89 -14.82 8.75
CA TYR A 508 2.73 -13.45 9.21
C TYR A 508 1.45 -13.40 10.03
N GLU A 509 1.63 -13.13 11.31
CA GLU A 509 0.56 -13.11 12.29
C GLU A 509 0.40 -11.69 12.82
N PRO A 510 -0.74 -11.01 12.56
CA PRO A 510 -1.01 -9.74 13.21
C PRO A 510 -1.10 -9.94 14.72
N ARG A 511 -0.46 -9.03 15.47
CA ARG A 511 -0.57 -8.99 16.94
C ARG A 511 -1.46 -7.80 17.27
N GLY A 512 -2.49 -8.03 18.08
CA GLY A 512 -3.40 -6.95 18.47
C GLY A 512 -2.64 -5.84 19.20
N ASP A 513 -3.17 -4.62 19.15
CA ASP A 513 -2.66 -3.47 19.92
C ASP A 513 -2.80 -3.65 21.46
N ASP A 514 -3.34 -4.80 21.88
CA ASP A 514 -3.59 -5.23 23.26
C ASP A 514 -2.80 -6.51 23.61
N ALA A 515 -1.50 -6.55 23.27
CA ALA A 515 -0.61 -7.54 23.88
C ALA A 515 -0.38 -7.18 25.37
N ARG A 516 -1.39 -7.43 26.23
CA ARG A 516 -1.14 -7.62 27.66
C ARG A 516 -0.16 -8.78 27.78
N THR A 517 1.09 -8.48 28.03
CA THR A 517 2.11 -9.46 28.41
C THR A 517 1.59 -10.23 29.63
N PRO A 518 1.57 -11.57 29.62
CA PRO A 518 1.28 -12.34 30.82
C PRO A 518 2.48 -12.27 31.77
N GLY A 519 2.26 -11.70 32.96
CA GLY A 519 3.09 -11.98 34.14
C GLY A 519 4.05 -10.89 34.60
N SER A 520 3.59 -10.07 35.55
CA SER A 520 4.35 -9.80 36.77
C SER A 520 3.37 -9.52 37.91
N GLU A 521 2.85 -10.61 38.50
CA GLU A 521 2.42 -10.54 39.89
C GLU A 521 3.68 -10.31 40.73
N SER A 522 3.80 -9.12 41.31
CA SER A 522 4.54 -8.93 42.55
C SER A 522 3.75 -7.96 43.42
N GLY A 523 3.01 -8.52 44.38
CA GLY A 523 2.47 -7.76 45.51
C GLY A 523 3.58 -7.29 46.46
N PRO A 524 3.26 -6.80 47.67
CA PRO A 524 1.95 -6.71 48.32
C PRO A 524 1.24 -5.36 48.18
#